data_AF-A0A7S0CPH3-F1
#
_entry.id   AF-A0A7S0CPH3-F1
#
_cell.length_a   1.000
_cell.length_b   1.000
_cell.length_c   1.000
_cell.angle_alpha   90.00
_cell.angle_beta   90.00
_cell.angle_gamma   90.00
#
_symmetry.space_group_name_H-M   'P 1'
#
loop_
_entity.id
_entity.type
_entity.pdbx_description
1 polymer ?
#
loop_
_entity_poly.entity_id
_entity_poly.type
_entity_poly.pdbx_seq_one_letter_code
_entity_poly.pdbx_strand_id
1 'polypeptide(L)'
;LARLEEEAAREAEAAYAAASEAAAAKGEKPPRRKKPKKVKLPRRTSKGLETSKPRRFGLRNLEIAPEAVTLDLALDLLTYPKTLGAHPEDGEPVVMNAGPFGWYVSHAGVNASLPKKLLRDERRRAAATARGEPGDADDAADDADAKAWALAAIERADDDDDDDEAEDVFVDEGSRDADAERSGVDARDARDAAALRALFGPVSLAAAVDVLTRKRSKPAGEGRGRWGRKKKGA
;
A
#
# COMPACT_ATOMS: atom_id res chain seq x y z
N LEU A 1 -21.76 34.93 -19.40
CA LEU A 1 -20.64 35.82 -19.00
C LEU A 1 -20.71 37.13 -19.78
N ALA A 2 -20.61 37.11 -21.12
CA ALA A 2 -20.78 38.30 -21.97
C ALA A 2 -22.06 39.10 -21.67
N ARG A 3 -23.23 38.44 -21.59
CA ARG A 3 -24.49 39.09 -21.23
C ARG A 3 -24.47 39.80 -19.86
N LEU A 4 -23.84 39.20 -18.86
CA LEU A 4 -23.71 39.80 -17.52
C LEU A 4 -22.72 40.97 -17.51
N GLU A 5 -21.68 40.90 -18.34
CA GLU A 5 -20.74 42.02 -18.51
C GLU A 5 -21.37 43.19 -19.25
N GLU A 6 -22.23 42.92 -20.24
CA GLU A 6 -23.02 43.95 -20.95
C GLU A 6 -24.05 44.61 -20.03
N GLU A 7 -24.76 43.83 -19.20
CA GLU A 7 -25.69 44.35 -18.19
C GLU A 7 -24.96 45.22 -17.16
N ALA A 8 -23.80 44.78 -16.64
CA ALA A 8 -22.99 45.56 -15.70
C ALA A 8 -22.40 46.84 -16.35
N ALA A 9 -22.10 46.81 -17.66
CA ALA A 9 -21.68 48.00 -18.39
C ALA A 9 -22.83 49.00 -18.54
N ARG A 10 -24.03 48.54 -18.90
CA ARG A 10 -25.23 49.39 -19.00
C ARG A 10 -25.59 50.02 -17.66
N GLU A 11 -25.54 49.27 -16.56
CA GLU A 11 -25.78 49.80 -15.22
C GLU A 11 -24.77 50.88 -14.83
N ALA A 12 -23.48 50.69 -15.17
CA ALA A 12 -22.44 51.69 -14.90
C ALA A 12 -22.64 52.98 -15.70
N GLU A 13 -23.10 52.88 -16.95
CA GLU A 13 -23.42 54.04 -17.78
C GLU A 13 -24.69 54.75 -17.31
N ALA A 14 -25.74 54.02 -16.94
CA ALA A 14 -26.96 54.59 -16.36
C ALA A 14 -26.68 55.31 -15.04
N ALA A 15 -25.85 54.73 -14.17
CA ALA A 15 -25.42 55.36 -12.92
C ALA A 15 -24.62 56.64 -13.16
N TYR A 16 -23.82 56.70 -14.23
CA TYR A 16 -23.11 57.91 -14.61
C TYR A 16 -24.06 59.00 -15.11
N ALA A 17 -25.02 58.64 -15.97
CA ALA A 17 -26.02 59.56 -16.48
C ALA A 17 -26.83 60.18 -15.34
N ALA A 18 -27.38 59.36 -14.45
CA ALA A 18 -28.11 59.82 -13.28
C ALA A 18 -27.28 60.72 -12.35
N ALA A 19 -26.00 60.37 -12.12
CA ALA A 19 -25.12 61.19 -11.30
C ALA A 19 -24.74 62.53 -11.97
N SER A 20 -24.64 62.55 -13.29
CA SER A 20 -24.37 63.78 -14.05
C SER A 20 -25.57 64.71 -14.11
N GLU A 21 -26.79 64.17 -14.25
CA GLU A 21 -28.04 64.92 -14.19
C GLU A 21 -28.25 65.51 -12.78
N ALA A 22 -27.99 64.71 -11.73
CA ALA A 22 -28.04 65.19 -10.35
C ALA A 22 -27.00 66.28 -10.05
N ALA A 23 -25.81 66.22 -10.65
CA ALA A 23 -24.79 67.27 -10.52
C ALA A 23 -25.19 68.54 -11.29
N ALA A 24 -25.76 68.39 -12.49
CA ALA A 24 -26.27 69.51 -13.29
C ALA A 24 -27.41 70.26 -12.57
N ALA A 25 -28.33 69.53 -11.93
CA ALA A 25 -29.40 70.13 -11.12
C ALA A 25 -28.88 70.94 -9.92
N LYS A 26 -27.65 70.65 -9.45
CA LYS A 26 -26.96 71.36 -8.36
C LYS A 26 -25.95 72.40 -8.85
N GLY A 27 -25.78 72.58 -10.16
CA GLY A 27 -24.79 73.48 -10.76
C GLY A 27 -23.34 73.04 -10.63
N GLU A 28 -23.09 71.77 -10.27
CA GLU A 28 -21.75 71.21 -10.07
C GLU A 28 -21.23 70.50 -11.32
N LYS A 29 -19.91 70.39 -11.46
CA LYS A 29 -19.29 69.66 -12.57
C LYS A 29 -19.61 68.16 -12.46
N PRO A 30 -19.89 67.47 -13.59
CA PRO A 30 -20.24 66.06 -13.56
C PRO A 30 -19.07 65.20 -13.05
N PRO A 31 -19.37 64.09 -12.35
CA PRO A 31 -18.34 63.21 -11.82
C PRO A 31 -17.54 62.52 -12.94
N ARG A 32 -16.48 61.78 -12.58
CA ARG A 32 -15.68 61.00 -13.54
C ARG A 32 -16.34 59.64 -13.84
N ARG A 33 -16.43 59.24 -15.11
CA ARG A 33 -16.93 57.92 -15.53
C ARG A 33 -16.08 56.80 -14.90
N LYS A 34 -16.71 55.90 -14.16
CA LYS A 34 -16.06 54.71 -13.58
C LYS A 34 -16.18 53.55 -14.56
N LYS A 35 -15.11 52.77 -14.72
CA LYS A 35 -15.15 51.56 -15.56
C LYS A 35 -16.05 50.49 -14.91
N PRO A 36 -16.81 49.70 -15.70
CA PRO A 36 -17.66 48.65 -15.15
C PRO A 36 -16.83 47.60 -14.42
N LYS A 37 -17.39 47.07 -13.32
CA LYS A 37 -16.73 46.03 -12.52
C LYS A 37 -16.72 44.73 -13.33
N LYS A 38 -15.55 44.09 -13.45
CA LYS A 38 -15.43 42.78 -14.13
C LYS A 38 -16.27 41.73 -13.42
N VAL A 39 -17.23 41.13 -14.11
CA VAL A 39 -18.08 40.07 -13.58
C VAL A 39 -17.26 38.77 -13.55
N LYS A 40 -16.78 38.39 -12.37
CA LYS A 40 -15.99 37.16 -12.21
C LYS A 40 -16.93 35.97 -12.02
N LEU A 41 -17.02 35.09 -13.01
CA LEU A 41 -17.75 33.83 -12.85
C LEU A 41 -17.13 33.03 -11.68
N PRO A 42 -17.94 32.38 -10.82
CA PRO A 42 -17.39 31.46 -9.84
C PRO A 42 -16.56 30.39 -10.56
N ARG A 43 -15.27 30.30 -10.19
CA ARG A 43 -14.43 29.19 -10.66
C ARG A 43 -15.07 27.92 -10.11
N ARG A 44 -15.44 26.97 -10.99
CA ARG A 44 -15.74 25.59 -10.59
C ARG A 44 -14.47 25.01 -9.99
N THR A 45 -14.24 25.29 -8.71
CA THR A 45 -13.27 24.58 -7.90
C THR A 45 -13.97 23.31 -7.47
N SER A 46 -13.31 22.16 -7.62
CA SER A 46 -13.76 20.83 -7.16
C SER A 46 -13.86 20.73 -5.63
N LYS A 47 -14.06 21.87 -4.95
CA LYS A 47 -13.90 22.08 -3.51
C LYS A 47 -15.03 21.49 -2.67
N GLY A 48 -15.85 20.60 -3.25
CA GLY A 48 -17.04 20.04 -2.63
C GLY A 48 -17.35 18.58 -3.00
N LEU A 49 -16.44 17.88 -3.67
CA LEU A 49 -16.50 16.42 -3.77
C LEU A 49 -15.46 15.85 -2.81
N GLU A 50 -15.70 15.91 -1.49
CA GLU A 50 -14.86 15.37 -0.41
C GLU A 50 -13.42 15.08 -0.87
N THR A 51 -12.69 16.14 -1.25
CA THR A 51 -11.35 16.00 -1.82
C THR A 51 -10.38 15.79 -0.67
N SER A 52 -10.55 14.68 0.05
CA SER A 52 -9.55 14.12 0.93
C SER A 52 -8.28 13.96 0.09
N LYS A 53 -7.12 14.36 0.65
CA LYS A 53 -5.85 14.23 -0.07
C LYS A 53 -5.71 12.77 -0.48
N PRO A 54 -5.32 12.47 -1.75
CA PRO A 54 -5.24 11.10 -2.20
C PRO A 54 -4.31 10.32 -1.27
N ARG A 55 -4.81 9.22 -0.71
CA ARG A 55 -4.00 8.33 0.12
C ARG A 55 -2.94 7.70 -0.75
N ARG A 56 -1.71 7.67 -0.26
CA ARG A 56 -0.54 7.17 -0.99
C ARG A 56 0.24 6.22 -0.10
N PHE A 57 0.81 5.19 -0.70
CA PHE A 57 1.71 4.28 -0.04
C PHE A 57 2.87 3.95 -0.98
N GLY A 58 4.10 3.98 -0.46
CA GLY A 58 5.31 3.76 -1.26
C GLY A 58 5.77 2.30 -1.21
N LEU A 59 6.05 1.69 -2.37
CA LEU A 59 6.40 0.26 -2.46
C LEU A 59 7.91 -0.05 -2.36
N ARG A 60 8.77 0.96 -2.54
CA ARG A 60 10.23 0.79 -2.73
C ARG A 60 10.95 0.00 -1.62
N ASN A 61 10.39 -0.02 -0.41
CA ASN A 61 11.03 -0.61 0.78
C ASN A 61 10.35 -1.90 1.27
N LEU A 62 9.36 -2.40 0.54
CA LEU A 62 8.62 -3.60 0.93
C LEU A 62 9.13 -4.88 0.29
N GLU A 63 10.14 -4.80 -0.58
CA GLU A 63 10.65 -5.95 -1.34
C GLU A 63 9.53 -6.64 -2.18
N ILE A 64 8.50 -5.85 -2.56
CA ILE A 64 7.38 -6.26 -3.42
C ILE A 64 7.66 -5.77 -4.85
N ALA A 65 7.60 -6.68 -5.83
CA ALA A 65 7.61 -6.32 -7.23
C ALA A 65 6.28 -5.61 -7.61
N PRO A 66 6.30 -4.51 -8.38
CA PRO A 66 5.08 -3.76 -8.69
C PRO A 66 4.04 -4.60 -9.45
N GLU A 67 4.48 -5.62 -10.20
CA GLU A 67 3.60 -6.54 -10.91
C GLU A 67 2.87 -7.52 -9.97
N ALA A 68 3.42 -7.79 -8.79
CA ALA A 68 2.86 -8.72 -7.81
C ALA A 68 1.80 -8.06 -6.88
N VAL A 69 1.50 -6.78 -7.06
CA VAL A 69 0.55 -6.06 -6.22
C VAL A 69 -0.88 -6.34 -6.66
N THR A 70 -1.59 -7.16 -5.88
CA THR A 70 -3.02 -7.41 -6.08
C THR A 70 -3.88 -6.27 -5.52
N LEU A 71 -5.13 -6.16 -5.98
CA LEU A 71 -6.08 -5.14 -5.53
C LEU A 71 -6.28 -5.19 -4.01
N ASP A 72 -6.46 -6.38 -3.44
CA ASP A 72 -6.69 -6.57 -2.02
C ASP A 72 -5.49 -6.14 -1.18
N LEU A 73 -4.28 -6.46 -1.66
CA LEU A 73 -3.04 -6.01 -1.04
C LEU A 73 -2.93 -4.48 -1.11
N ALA A 74 -3.26 -3.88 -2.25
CA ALA A 74 -3.20 -2.43 -2.42
C ALA A 74 -4.16 -1.71 -1.46
N LEU A 75 -5.38 -2.20 -1.29
CA LEU A 75 -6.34 -1.66 -0.34
C LEU A 75 -5.81 -1.72 1.10
N ASP A 76 -5.24 -2.86 1.49
CA ASP A 76 -4.60 -3.04 2.79
C ASP A 76 -3.43 -2.08 3.00
N LEU A 77 -2.55 -1.94 2.02
CA LEU A 77 -1.40 -1.02 2.10
C LEU A 77 -1.83 0.44 2.22
N LEU A 78 -2.94 0.82 1.59
CA LEU A 78 -3.49 2.16 1.72
C LEU A 78 -4.05 2.43 3.12
N THR A 79 -4.40 1.40 3.91
CA THR A 79 -4.94 1.58 5.27
C THR A 79 -3.91 2.08 6.28
N TYR A 80 -2.60 1.89 6.03
CA TYR A 80 -1.55 2.30 6.95
C TYR A 80 -1.53 3.83 7.16
N PRO A 81 -1.19 4.32 8.36
CA PRO A 81 -0.72 3.60 9.57
C PRO A 81 -1.82 2.77 10.25
N LYS A 82 -1.49 1.54 10.64
CA LYS A 82 -2.45 0.56 11.19
C LYS A 82 -2.20 0.35 12.68
N THR A 83 -3.28 0.37 13.47
CA THR A 83 -3.21 0.09 14.91
C THR A 83 -3.32 -1.41 15.15
N LEU A 84 -2.37 -2.00 15.85
CA LEU A 84 -2.30 -3.44 16.15
C LEU A 84 -3.08 -3.82 17.41
N GLY A 85 -3.16 -2.91 18.38
CA GLY A 85 -3.82 -3.12 19.67
C GLY A 85 -3.23 -2.21 20.76
N ALA A 86 -3.69 -2.41 21.99
CA ALA A 86 -3.17 -1.72 23.16
C ALA A 86 -1.94 -2.45 23.73
N HIS A 87 -0.93 -1.71 24.20
CA HIS A 87 0.21 -2.28 24.90
C HIS A 87 -0.23 -2.90 26.24
N PRO A 88 0.24 -4.10 26.61
CA PRO A 88 -0.22 -4.78 27.84
C PRO A 88 0.20 -4.08 29.13
N GLU A 89 1.28 -3.29 29.12
CA GLU A 89 1.74 -2.55 30.32
C GLU A 89 1.09 -1.18 30.46
N ASP A 90 0.95 -0.43 29.35
CA ASP A 90 0.58 0.99 29.36
C ASP A 90 -0.83 1.26 28.80
N GLY A 91 -1.43 0.29 28.12
CA GLY A 91 -2.76 0.43 27.49
C GLY A 91 -2.78 1.34 26.25
N GLU A 92 -1.65 1.97 25.89
CA GLU A 92 -1.56 2.87 24.74
C GLU A 92 -1.54 2.12 23.40
N PRO A 93 -2.03 2.76 22.30
CA PRO A 93 -2.12 2.11 21.00
C PRO A 93 -0.74 1.88 20.38
N VAL A 94 -0.49 0.64 20.01
CA VAL A 94 0.68 0.20 19.24
C VAL A 94 0.35 0.35 17.75
N VAL A 95 1.11 1.18 17.05
CA VAL A 95 0.88 1.50 15.62
C VAL A 95 2.02 0.95 14.77
N MET A 96 1.70 0.26 13.68
CA MET A 96 2.65 -0.21 12.69
C MET A 96 2.58 0.64 11.42
N ASN A 97 3.75 0.97 10.87
CA ASN A 97 3.83 1.72 9.61
C ASN A 97 5.11 1.36 8.81
N ALA A 98 5.14 1.72 7.53
CA ALA A 98 6.30 1.56 6.66
C ALA A 98 7.05 2.88 6.50
N GLY A 99 8.36 2.86 6.75
CA GLY A 99 9.25 4.01 6.66
C GLY A 99 10.37 3.84 5.61
N PRO A 100 11.31 4.80 5.56
CA PRO A 100 12.46 4.74 4.65
C PRO A 100 13.37 3.53 4.92
N PHE A 101 13.40 3.03 6.16
CA PHE A 101 14.25 1.91 6.59
C PHE A 101 13.51 0.57 6.66
N GLY A 102 12.24 0.53 6.20
CA GLY A 102 11.37 -0.64 6.30
C GLY A 102 10.27 -0.47 7.35
N TRP A 103 9.73 -1.60 7.81
CA TRP A 103 8.63 -1.64 8.76
C TRP A 103 9.07 -1.30 10.18
N TYR A 104 8.27 -0.48 10.85
CA TYR A 104 8.52 -0.08 12.23
C TYR A 104 7.22 -0.02 13.02
N VAL A 105 7.38 -0.11 14.34
CA VAL A 105 6.31 0.03 15.32
C VAL A 105 6.55 1.29 16.13
N SER A 106 5.49 2.01 16.43
CA SER A 106 5.48 3.22 17.26
C SER A 106 4.54 3.02 18.44
N HIS A 107 4.98 3.45 19.63
CA HIS A 107 4.22 3.42 20.88
C HIS A 107 4.71 4.53 21.79
N ALA A 108 3.82 5.35 22.37
CA ALA A 108 4.17 6.41 23.34
C ALA A 108 5.34 7.34 22.93
N GLY A 109 5.53 7.58 21.63
CA GLY A 109 6.68 8.35 21.10
C GLY A 109 8.00 7.56 20.95
N VAL A 110 8.04 6.29 21.36
CA VAL A 110 9.13 5.35 21.09
C VAL A 110 8.89 4.67 19.73
N ASN A 111 9.91 4.70 18.88
CA ASN A 111 9.90 4.03 17.58
C ASN A 111 10.92 2.90 17.57
N ALA A 112 10.49 1.70 17.21
CA ALA A 112 11.33 0.52 17.06
C ALA A 112 11.20 -0.06 15.64
N SER A 113 12.35 -0.27 14.99
CA SER A 113 12.41 -0.94 13.69
C SER A 113 12.17 -2.44 13.88
N LEU A 114 11.36 -3.05 13.01
CA LEU A 114 11.16 -4.49 13.02
C LEU A 114 12.36 -5.17 12.34
N PRO A 115 13.01 -6.17 12.97
CA PRO A 115 14.05 -6.95 12.33
C PRO A 115 13.50 -7.73 11.12
N LYS A 116 14.22 -7.73 9.99
CA LYS A 116 13.79 -8.43 8.77
C LYS A 116 13.50 -9.91 9.00
N LYS A 117 14.34 -10.60 9.79
CA LYS A 117 14.19 -12.02 10.11
C LYS A 117 12.86 -12.28 10.85
N LEU A 118 12.63 -11.54 11.94
CA LEU A 118 11.39 -11.63 12.72
C LEU A 118 10.15 -11.39 11.85
N LEU A 119 10.19 -10.34 11.02
CA LEU A 119 9.10 -9.99 10.11
C LEU A 119 8.81 -11.12 9.13
N ARG A 120 9.84 -11.68 8.50
CA ARG A 120 9.72 -12.83 7.58
C ARG A 120 9.13 -14.05 8.27
N ASP A 121 9.60 -14.37 9.47
CA ASP A 121 9.18 -15.56 10.22
C ASP A 121 7.71 -15.44 10.65
N GLU A 122 7.27 -14.29 11.17
CA GLU A 122 5.87 -14.05 11.51
C GLU A 122 4.93 -14.11 10.30
N ARG A 123 5.32 -13.49 9.19
CA ARG A 123 4.52 -13.48 7.96
C ARG A 123 4.45 -14.85 7.31
N ARG A 124 5.53 -15.62 7.35
CA ARG A 124 5.53 -17.02 6.91
C ARG A 124 4.59 -17.85 7.76
N ARG A 125 4.59 -17.67 9.08
CA ARG A 125 3.64 -18.35 9.99
C ARG A 125 2.20 -17.95 9.68
N ALA A 126 1.91 -16.67 9.52
CA ALA A 126 0.58 -16.18 9.16
C ALA A 126 0.11 -16.73 7.80
N ALA A 127 1.02 -16.81 6.81
CA ALA A 127 0.72 -17.39 5.51
C ALA A 127 0.49 -18.90 5.57
N ALA A 128 1.22 -19.63 6.41
CA ALA A 128 1.00 -21.07 6.64
C ALA A 128 -0.37 -21.32 7.28
N THR A 129 -0.74 -20.54 8.30
CA THR A 129 -2.07 -20.60 8.91
C THR A 129 -3.18 -20.29 7.90
N ALA A 130 -2.97 -19.31 7.01
CA ALA A 130 -3.93 -18.99 5.95
C ALA A 130 -4.07 -20.11 4.89
N ARG A 131 -3.03 -20.91 4.68
CA ARG A 131 -3.06 -22.10 3.79
C ARG A 131 -3.64 -23.35 4.46
N GLY A 132 -3.84 -23.34 5.78
CA GLY A 132 -4.32 -24.49 6.54
C GLY A 132 -3.25 -25.56 6.81
N GLU A 133 -1.97 -25.20 6.67
CA GLU A 133 -0.85 -26.10 7.02
C GLU A 133 -0.61 -26.05 8.54
N PRO A 134 -0.54 -27.19 9.25
CA PRO A 134 -0.24 -27.21 10.68
C PRO A 134 1.17 -26.64 10.90
N GLY A 135 1.23 -25.54 11.64
CA GLY A 135 2.45 -24.78 11.87
C GLY A 135 3.36 -25.44 12.90
N ASP A 136 4.07 -26.49 12.53
CA ASP A 136 5.23 -27.01 13.25
C ASP A 136 6.25 -27.58 12.27
N ALA A 137 7.28 -26.79 11.97
CA ALA A 137 8.57 -27.23 11.43
C ALA A 137 9.60 -26.12 11.73
N ASP A 138 9.75 -25.81 13.01
CA ASP A 138 11.02 -25.27 13.48
C ASP A 138 12.05 -26.43 13.33
N ASP A 139 13.16 -26.15 12.65
CA ASP A 139 14.25 -27.06 12.26
C ASP A 139 14.04 -27.99 11.04
N ALA A 140 14.19 -27.42 9.84
CA ALA A 140 14.70 -28.15 8.67
C ALA A 140 15.99 -27.49 8.19
N ALA A 141 17.04 -27.65 9.00
CA ALA A 141 18.43 -27.62 8.56
C ALA A 141 18.96 -29.04 8.71
N ASP A 142 18.89 -29.84 7.64
CA ASP A 142 19.92 -30.79 7.19
C ASP A 142 19.43 -31.51 5.92
N ASP A 143 20.26 -31.43 4.87
CA ASP A 143 20.05 -31.85 3.48
C ASP A 143 19.99 -33.39 3.26
N ALA A 144 19.32 -34.16 4.13
CA ALA A 144 19.23 -35.62 3.99
C ALA A 144 17.87 -36.13 3.49
N ASP A 145 16.76 -35.58 4.00
CA ASP A 145 15.43 -36.18 3.77
C ASP A 145 14.72 -35.69 2.49
N ALA A 146 15.07 -34.51 1.98
CA ALA A 146 14.55 -34.03 0.69
C ALA A 146 15.07 -34.87 -0.50
N LYS A 147 16.27 -35.45 -0.36
CA LYS A 147 16.87 -36.34 -1.36
C LYS A 147 16.22 -37.73 -1.36
N ALA A 148 15.79 -38.21 -0.19
CA ALA A 148 15.10 -39.48 -0.05
C ALA A 148 13.69 -39.45 -0.69
N TRP A 149 12.95 -38.34 -0.53
CA TRP A 149 11.65 -38.18 -1.20
C TRP A 149 11.80 -37.97 -2.72
N ALA A 150 12.76 -37.17 -3.18
CA ALA A 150 13.00 -36.96 -4.60
C ALA A 150 13.46 -38.23 -5.34
N LEU A 151 14.23 -39.11 -4.69
CA LEU A 151 14.66 -40.39 -5.28
C LEU A 151 13.53 -41.42 -5.32
N ALA A 152 12.68 -41.48 -4.27
CA ALA A 152 11.50 -42.35 -4.23
C ALA A 152 10.41 -41.93 -5.25
N ALA A 153 10.36 -40.65 -5.65
CA ALA A 153 9.46 -40.18 -6.69
C ALA A 153 9.92 -40.56 -8.11
N ILE A 154 11.23 -40.74 -8.32
CA ILE A 154 11.81 -41.19 -9.59
C ILE A 154 11.65 -42.71 -9.74
N GLU A 155 11.85 -43.48 -8.66
CA GLU A 155 11.73 -44.95 -8.69
C GLU A 155 10.27 -45.44 -8.87
N ARG A 156 9.27 -44.56 -8.67
CA ARG A 156 7.85 -44.86 -8.93
C ARG A 156 7.42 -44.56 -10.38
N ALA A 157 8.29 -43.98 -11.20
CA ALA A 157 7.95 -43.52 -12.55
C ALA A 157 8.36 -44.49 -13.68
N ASP A 158 8.87 -45.69 -13.36
CA ASP A 158 9.37 -46.67 -14.34
C ASP A 158 8.49 -47.94 -14.46
N ASP A 159 7.20 -47.90 -14.09
CA ASP A 159 6.31 -49.08 -14.08
C ASP A 159 4.92 -48.82 -14.71
N ASP A 160 4.89 -48.13 -15.86
CA ASP A 160 3.70 -48.09 -16.74
C ASP A 160 4.16 -48.22 -18.22
N ASP A 161 4.49 -49.46 -18.60
CA ASP A 161 4.39 -49.96 -19.97
C ASP A 161 2.88 -50.15 -20.27
N ASP A 162 2.27 -49.24 -21.03
CA ASP A 162 1.11 -49.58 -21.85
C ASP A 162 1.22 -48.85 -23.21
N ASP A 163 1.45 -49.68 -24.19
CA ASP A 163 1.51 -49.47 -25.63
C ASP A 163 0.08 -49.15 -26.12
N ASP A 164 -0.18 -47.93 -26.61
CA ASP A 164 -1.39 -47.66 -27.40
C ASP A 164 -1.11 -46.60 -28.48
N GLU A 165 -1.04 -47.12 -29.70
CA GLU A 165 -1.05 -46.47 -31.00
C GLU A 165 -1.96 -45.23 -31.06
N ALA A 166 -1.36 -44.08 -31.39
CA ALA A 166 -2.09 -42.86 -31.69
C ALA A 166 -2.69 -42.91 -33.10
N GLU A 167 -3.95 -43.33 -33.20
CA GLU A 167 -4.79 -43.00 -34.36
C GLU A 167 -5.16 -41.51 -34.31
N ASP A 168 -4.77 -40.77 -35.34
CA ASP A 168 -5.12 -39.36 -35.56
C ASP A 168 -6.64 -39.18 -35.78
N VAL A 169 -7.40 -39.07 -34.69
CA VAL A 169 -8.79 -38.61 -34.76
C VAL A 169 -8.78 -37.08 -34.68
N PHE A 170 -8.98 -36.44 -35.83
CA PHE A 170 -9.21 -35.00 -35.96
C PHE A 170 -10.48 -34.60 -35.19
N VAL A 171 -10.31 -34.12 -33.95
CA VAL A 171 -11.39 -33.58 -33.12
C VAL A 171 -11.61 -32.13 -33.50
N ASP A 172 -12.77 -31.88 -34.10
CA ASP A 172 -13.34 -30.58 -34.42
C ASP A 172 -13.19 -29.59 -33.24
N GLU A 173 -12.56 -28.45 -33.51
CA GLU A 173 -12.27 -27.37 -32.55
C GLU A 173 -13.54 -26.55 -32.26
N GLY A 174 -14.60 -27.24 -31.85
CA GLY A 174 -15.90 -26.68 -31.48
C GLY A 174 -16.06 -26.66 -29.97
N SER A 175 -15.92 -25.47 -29.37
CA SER A 175 -16.28 -25.12 -27.98
C SER A 175 -15.66 -25.98 -26.87
N ARG A 176 -14.41 -25.69 -26.51
CA ARG A 176 -13.97 -25.90 -25.12
C ARG A 176 -14.46 -24.72 -24.29
N ASP A 177 -15.22 -25.01 -23.25
CA ASP A 177 -15.81 -24.08 -22.30
C ASP A 177 -14.78 -23.10 -21.71
N ALA A 178 -14.64 -21.93 -22.32
CA ALA A 178 -13.74 -20.87 -21.85
C ALA A 178 -14.10 -20.35 -20.44
N ASP A 179 -15.33 -20.60 -19.97
CA ASP A 179 -15.81 -20.19 -18.65
C ASP A 179 -15.31 -21.09 -17.51
N ALA A 180 -15.05 -22.38 -17.77
CA ALA A 180 -14.57 -23.32 -16.74
C ALA A 180 -13.11 -23.03 -16.36
N GLU A 181 -12.25 -22.80 -17.36
CA GLU A 181 -10.83 -22.42 -17.18
C GLU A 181 -10.69 -21.07 -16.46
N ARG A 182 -11.59 -20.11 -16.73
CA ARG A 182 -11.60 -18.79 -16.08
C ARG A 182 -11.87 -18.92 -14.58
N SER A 183 -12.79 -19.80 -14.18
CA SER A 183 -13.15 -20.02 -12.77
C SER A 183 -12.05 -20.69 -11.93
N GLY A 184 -11.21 -21.54 -12.55
CA GLY A 184 -10.08 -22.19 -11.88
C GLY A 184 -8.90 -21.23 -11.65
N VAL A 185 -8.63 -20.35 -12.60
CA VAL A 185 -7.65 -19.27 -12.48
C VAL A 185 -8.08 -18.30 -11.38
N ASP A 186 -9.35 -17.89 -11.33
CA ASP A 186 -9.88 -17.01 -10.28
C ASP A 186 -9.68 -17.60 -8.87
N ALA A 187 -9.84 -18.91 -8.68
CA ALA A 187 -9.64 -19.57 -7.39
C ALA A 187 -8.15 -19.69 -6.99
N ARG A 188 -7.26 -19.90 -7.97
CA ARG A 188 -5.81 -19.93 -7.75
C ARG A 188 -5.29 -18.52 -7.44
N ASP A 189 -5.72 -17.53 -8.21
CA ASP A 189 -5.40 -16.12 -8.02
C ASP A 189 -5.92 -15.61 -6.67
N ALA A 190 -7.10 -16.05 -6.23
CA ALA A 190 -7.62 -15.72 -4.90
C ALA A 190 -6.77 -16.32 -3.76
N ARG A 191 -6.28 -17.56 -3.92
CA ARG A 191 -5.38 -18.19 -2.93
C ARG A 191 -4.01 -17.51 -2.90
N ASP A 192 -3.47 -17.19 -4.07
CA ASP A 192 -2.19 -16.50 -4.20
C ASP A 192 -2.30 -15.06 -3.67
N ALA A 193 -3.42 -14.37 -3.91
CA ALA A 193 -3.72 -13.06 -3.31
C ALA A 193 -3.83 -13.13 -1.78
N ALA A 194 -4.49 -14.15 -1.23
CA ALA A 194 -4.57 -14.36 0.21
C ALA A 194 -3.19 -14.66 0.84
N ALA A 195 -2.38 -15.47 0.16
CA ALA A 195 -1.01 -15.76 0.59
C ALA A 195 -0.12 -14.51 0.55
N LEU A 196 -0.23 -13.68 -0.50
CA LEU A 196 0.47 -12.40 -0.59
C LEU A 196 0.03 -11.43 0.50
N ARG A 197 -1.27 -11.33 0.76
CA ARG A 197 -1.83 -10.52 1.84
C ARG A 197 -1.29 -10.96 3.21
N ALA A 198 -1.17 -12.27 3.44
CA ALA A 198 -0.59 -12.79 4.67
C ALA A 198 0.93 -12.51 4.76
N LEU A 199 1.66 -12.65 3.65
CA LEU A 199 3.09 -12.36 3.57
C LEU A 199 3.43 -10.88 3.78
N PHE A 200 2.52 -9.96 3.44
CA PHE A 200 2.71 -8.52 3.63
C PHE A 200 1.81 -7.93 4.72
N GLY A 201 1.17 -8.79 5.51
CA GLY A 201 0.29 -8.44 6.60
C GLY A 201 1.01 -7.78 7.78
N PRO A 202 0.22 -7.26 8.74
CA PRO A 202 0.74 -6.76 9.99
C PRO A 202 1.36 -7.85 10.86
N VAL A 203 2.35 -7.46 11.67
CA VAL A 203 2.89 -8.32 12.74
C VAL A 203 1.89 -8.50 13.86
N SER A 204 2.07 -9.55 14.65
CA SER A 204 1.26 -9.77 15.85
C SER A 204 1.52 -8.69 16.90
N LEU A 205 0.52 -8.38 17.73
CA LEU A 205 0.69 -7.46 18.87
C LEU A 205 1.81 -7.94 19.81
N ALA A 206 1.89 -9.25 20.04
CA ALA A 206 2.91 -9.85 20.91
C ALA A 206 4.33 -9.60 20.39
N ALA A 207 4.60 -9.82 19.09
CA ALA A 207 5.91 -9.53 18.53
C ALA A 207 6.22 -8.03 18.45
N ALA A 208 5.20 -7.20 18.21
CA ALA A 208 5.37 -5.75 18.26
C ALA A 208 5.80 -5.29 19.66
N VAL A 209 5.18 -5.82 20.70
CA VAL A 209 5.51 -5.56 22.11
C VAL A 209 6.90 -6.10 22.47
N ASP A 210 7.26 -7.31 22.04
CA ASP A 210 8.61 -7.86 22.28
C ASP A 210 9.70 -6.97 21.67
N VAL A 211 9.49 -6.46 20.45
CA VAL A 211 10.45 -5.56 19.79
C VAL A 211 10.55 -4.20 20.51
N LEU A 212 9.45 -3.69 21.05
CA LEU A 212 9.44 -2.44 21.81
C LEU A 212 10.13 -2.58 23.17
N THR A 213 9.96 -3.72 23.85
CA THR A 213 10.48 -3.97 25.20
C THR A 213 11.87 -4.61 25.20
N ARG A 214 12.35 -5.16 24.07
CA ARG A 214 13.68 -5.78 23.97
C ARG A 214 14.75 -4.78 24.35
N LYS A 215 15.43 -5.03 25.48
CA LYS A 215 16.67 -4.35 25.82
C LYS A 215 17.63 -4.56 24.66
N ARG A 216 18.02 -3.48 23.98
CA ARG A 216 19.11 -3.49 23.00
C ARG A 216 20.39 -3.92 23.71
N SER A 217 20.61 -5.22 23.82
CA SER A 217 21.92 -5.76 24.15
C SER A 217 22.80 -5.41 22.96
N LYS A 218 23.70 -4.44 23.15
CA LYS A 218 24.80 -4.23 22.23
C LYS A 218 25.47 -5.59 22.06
N PRO A 219 25.55 -6.17 20.84
CA PRO A 219 26.30 -7.41 20.68
C PRO A 219 27.68 -7.13 21.27
N ALA A 220 28.20 -8.05 22.10
CA ALA A 220 29.51 -7.92 22.71
C ALA A 220 30.52 -7.72 21.57
N GLY A 221 30.79 -6.45 21.27
CA GLY A 221 31.64 -6.07 20.17
C GLY A 221 33.04 -6.34 20.64
N GLU A 222 33.59 -7.49 20.26
CA GLU A 222 35.03 -7.69 20.28
C GLU A 222 35.70 -6.53 19.55
N GLY A 223 36.26 -5.62 20.34
CA GLY A 223 37.44 -4.83 19.99
C GLY A 223 37.39 -3.96 18.74
N ARG A 224 36.28 -3.29 18.40
CA ARG A 224 36.33 -2.18 17.42
C ARG A 224 36.09 -0.84 18.11
N GLY A 225 37.17 -0.09 18.28
CA GLY A 225 37.19 1.26 18.83
C GLY A 225 36.32 2.25 18.03
N ARG A 226 36.08 3.42 18.63
CA ARG A 226 35.12 4.45 18.20
C ARG A 226 35.28 4.94 16.76
N TRP A 227 36.43 4.72 16.14
CA TRP A 227 36.63 4.65 14.68
C TRP A 227 37.44 3.38 14.40
N GLY A 228 37.04 2.58 13.42
CA GLY A 228 37.53 1.23 13.15
C GLY A 228 39.02 1.07 12.85
N ARG A 229 39.90 1.27 13.85
CA ARG A 229 41.28 0.78 13.86
C ARG A 229 41.42 -0.30 14.92
N LYS A 230 41.90 -1.48 14.51
CA LYS A 230 42.41 -2.52 15.42
C LYS A 230 43.50 -1.87 16.29
N LYS A 231 43.34 -1.88 17.61
CA LYS A 231 44.49 -1.68 18.50
C LYS A 231 45.45 -2.82 18.19
N LYS A 232 46.58 -2.53 17.52
CA LYS A 232 47.72 -3.44 17.56
C LYS A 232 48.20 -3.45 19.01
N GLY A 233 48.22 -4.64 19.61
CA GLY A 233 48.66 -4.84 20.98
C GLY A 233 50.07 -4.29 21.18
N ALA A 234 50.28 -3.71 22.36
CA ALA A 234 51.59 -3.49 22.96
C ALA A 234 52.00 -4.75 23.71
#